data_AF-A0A5C9CPM9-F1
#
_entry.id   AF-A0A5C9CPM9-F1
#
_cell.length_a   1.000
_cell.length_b   1.000
_cell.length_c   1.000
_cell.angle_alpha   90.00
_cell.angle_beta   90.00
_cell.angle_gamma   90.00
#
_symmetry.space_group_name_H-M   'P 1'
#
loop_
_entity.id
_entity.type
_entity.pdbx_description
1 polymer ?
#
loop_
_entity_poly.entity_id
_entity_poly.type
_entity_poly.pdbx_seq_one_letter_code
_entity_poly.pdbx_strand_id
1 'polypeptide(L)'
;KSQGITVEKYIRLDVNSNFAGGGVNNVMFEQQHATVDAVQTSWFIEFLSNNTIQLQYFQFIWMRLLINGQLLPFLHSDANTLLPAGGQYTPPTTSI
;
A
#
# COMPACT_ATOMS: atom_id res chain seq x y z
N LYS A 1 -23.59 22.63 5.06
CA LYS A 1 -23.00 21.28 4.88
C LYS A 1 -21.49 21.46 5.02
N SER A 2 -20.82 20.81 5.99
CA SER A 2 -19.35 20.81 5.95
C SER A 2 -18.95 20.00 4.73
N GLN A 3 -18.14 20.61 3.86
CA GLN A 3 -17.36 19.85 2.88
C GLN A 3 -16.38 19.05 3.75
N GLY A 4 -16.41 17.72 3.71
CA GLY A 4 -15.45 16.91 4.47
C GLY A 4 -14.00 17.26 4.11
N ILE A 5 -13.04 16.64 4.80
CA ILE A 5 -11.63 16.74 4.39
C ILE A 5 -11.51 16.07 3.00
N THR A 6 -10.90 16.77 2.05
CA THR A 6 -10.71 16.31 0.65
C THR A 6 -9.24 16.21 0.31
N VAL A 7 -8.89 15.32 -0.62
CA VAL A 7 -7.54 15.24 -1.19
C VAL A 7 -7.38 16.37 -2.22
N GLU A 8 -6.36 17.21 -2.05
CA GLU A 8 -6.05 18.31 -2.97
C GLU A 8 -5.00 17.91 -4.02
N LYS A 9 -4.00 17.14 -3.61
CA LYS A 9 -2.93 16.61 -4.46
C LYS A 9 -2.33 15.35 -3.83
N TYR A 10 -1.69 14.52 -4.65
CA TYR A 10 -1.02 13.32 -4.18
C TYR A 10 0.25 13.00 -4.96
N ILE A 11 1.12 12.23 -4.33
CA ILE A 11 2.23 11.52 -4.98
C ILE A 11 1.88 10.04 -4.96
N ARG A 12 2.00 9.37 -6.12
CA ARG A 12 1.77 7.92 -6.25
C ARG A 12 3.09 7.19 -6.52
N LEU A 13 3.32 6.12 -5.78
CA LEU A 13 4.42 5.18 -6.03
C LEU A 13 3.84 3.78 -6.25
N ASP A 14 4.10 3.22 -7.43
CA ASP A 14 3.75 1.84 -7.74
C ASP A 14 4.96 0.93 -7.53
N VAL A 15 4.79 -0.09 -6.71
CA VAL A 15 5.78 -1.13 -6.42
C VAL A 15 5.22 -2.45 -6.89
N ASN A 16 5.99 -3.19 -7.69
CA ASN A 16 5.55 -4.48 -8.24
C ASN A 16 6.69 -5.48 -8.19
N SER A 17 6.46 -6.66 -7.62
CA SER A 17 7.46 -7.74 -7.54
C SER A 17 7.84 -8.29 -8.92
N ASN A 18 6.95 -8.19 -9.91
CA ASN A 18 7.22 -8.61 -11.28
C ASN A 18 8.11 -7.60 -12.03
N PHE A 19 8.27 -6.38 -11.51
CA PHE A 19 9.12 -5.36 -12.11
C PHE A 19 10.53 -5.44 -11.52
N ALA A 20 11.54 -5.62 -12.37
CA ALA A 20 12.96 -5.73 -12.01
C ALA A 20 13.34 -6.91 -11.06
N GLY A 21 12.46 -7.92 -10.91
CA GLY A 21 12.76 -9.12 -10.11
C GLY A 21 12.82 -8.86 -8.60
N GLY A 22 12.11 -7.84 -8.11
CA GLY A 22 12.05 -7.52 -6.69
C GLY A 22 11.44 -8.67 -5.88
N GLY A 23 12.10 -9.05 -4.78
CA GLY A 23 11.60 -10.08 -3.88
C GLY A 23 10.26 -9.68 -3.23
N VAL A 24 9.41 -10.68 -3.02
CA VAL A 24 8.16 -10.54 -2.25
C VAL A 24 8.53 -10.60 -0.77
N ASN A 25 8.83 -9.47 -0.12
CA ASN A 25 9.35 -9.45 1.27
C ASN A 25 8.42 -8.76 2.27
N ASN A 26 7.31 -8.19 1.82
CA ASN A 26 6.40 -7.35 2.62
C ASN A 26 5.03 -8.00 2.88
N VAL A 27 4.87 -9.28 2.58
CA VAL A 27 3.62 -10.06 2.73
C VAL A 27 3.89 -11.38 3.46
N MET A 28 4.61 -11.26 4.59
CA MET A 28 5.12 -12.41 5.35
C MET A 28 4.00 -13.31 5.88
N PHE A 29 2.84 -12.75 6.22
CA PHE A 29 1.69 -13.54 6.67
C PHE A 29 1.16 -14.43 5.54
N GLU A 30 0.98 -13.87 4.35
CA GLU A 30 0.56 -14.60 3.15
C GLU A 30 1.55 -15.71 2.79
N GLN A 31 2.85 -15.42 2.88
CA GLN A 31 3.90 -16.41 2.60
C GLN A 31 3.92 -17.59 3.57
N GLN A 32 3.40 -17.42 4.79
CA GLN A 32 3.27 -18.53 5.77
C GLN A 32 2.09 -19.46 5.46
N HIS A 33 1.09 -18.98 4.72
CA HIS A 33 -0.19 -19.68 4.52
C HIS A 33 -0.49 -20.05 3.06
N ALA A 34 0.25 -19.48 2.11
CA ALA A 34 0.03 -19.66 0.68
C ALA A 34 1.35 -19.59 -0.10
N THR A 35 1.32 -20.10 -1.33
CA THR A 35 2.37 -19.79 -2.30
C THR A 35 2.09 -18.41 -2.88
N VAL A 36 2.93 -17.41 -2.62
CA VAL A 36 2.76 -16.06 -3.18
C VAL A 36 3.48 -15.97 -4.52
N ASP A 37 2.75 -15.60 -5.56
CA ASP A 37 3.26 -15.50 -6.93
C ASP A 37 3.70 -14.07 -7.26
N ALA A 38 2.94 -13.06 -6.83
CA ALA A 38 3.26 -11.67 -7.08
C ALA A 38 2.60 -10.72 -6.06
N VAL A 39 3.21 -9.56 -5.89
CA VAL A 39 2.67 -8.43 -5.12
C VAL A 39 2.74 -7.17 -5.96
N GLN A 40 1.65 -6.40 -5.94
CA GLN A 40 1.61 -5.04 -6.44
C GLN A 40 1.04 -4.13 -5.37
N THR A 41 1.74 -3.05 -5.05
CA THR A 41 1.27 -2.04 -4.09
C THR A 41 1.37 -0.66 -4.71
N SER A 42 0.27 0.09 -4.66
CA SER A 42 0.22 1.52 -4.96
C SER A 42 0.17 2.28 -3.65
N TRP A 43 1.18 3.11 -3.42
CA TRP A 43 1.27 4.02 -2.28
C TRP A 43 0.82 5.41 -2.69
N PHE A 44 0.07 6.08 -1.81
CA PHE A 44 -0.43 7.44 -2.01
C PHE A 44 0.00 8.30 -0.82
N ILE A 45 0.79 9.33 -1.09
CA ILE A 45 1.07 10.42 -0.14
C ILE A 45 0.12 11.55 -0.52
N GLU A 46 -0.91 11.78 0.28
CA GLU A 46 -2.01 12.68 -0.04
C GLU A 46 -1.96 13.93 0.84
N PHE A 47 -2.06 15.09 0.22
CA PHE A 47 -2.16 16.38 0.90
C PHE A 47 -3.64 16.78 0.96
N LEU A 48 -4.12 17.04 2.17
CA LEU A 48 -5.53 17.22 2.46
C LEU A 48 -5.88 18.70 2.67
N SER A 49 -7.15 19.05 2.43
CA SER A 49 -7.65 20.43 2.52
C SER A 49 -7.62 21.07 3.90
N ASN A 50 -7.27 20.30 4.94
CA ASN A 50 -7.04 20.78 6.30
C ASN A 50 -5.53 20.93 6.63
N ASN A 51 -4.66 21.00 5.61
CA ASN A 51 -3.20 21.06 5.73
C ASN A 51 -2.55 19.85 6.42
N THR A 52 -3.21 18.69 6.43
CA THR A 52 -2.59 17.44 6.90
C THR A 52 -2.15 16.57 5.72
N ILE A 53 -1.28 15.61 6.01
CA ILE A 53 -0.82 14.60 5.05
C ILE A 53 -1.29 13.24 5.56
N GLN A 54 -1.75 12.37 4.65
CA GLN A 54 -1.98 10.96 4.95
C GLN A 54 -1.16 10.07 4.02
N LEU A 55 -0.79 8.90 4.54
CA LEU A 55 -0.19 7.82 3.76
C LEU A 55 -1.21 6.71 3.64
N GLN A 56 -1.61 6.41 2.41
CA GLN A 56 -2.49 5.29 2.09
C GLN A 56 -1.77 4.30 1.18
N TYR A 57 -2.19 3.05 1.23
CA TYR A 57 -1.81 2.08 0.21
C TYR A 57 -3.01 1.27 -0.26
N PHE A 58 -2.87 0.76 -1.47
CA PHE A 58 -3.69 -0.30 -2.00
C PHE A 58 -2.78 -1.41 -2.51
N GLN A 59 -3.06 -2.64 -2.16
CA GLN A 59 -2.22 -3.79 -2.43
C GLN A 59 -3.03 -4.93 -3.04
N PHE A 60 -2.42 -5.59 -4.00
CA PHE A 60 -2.84 -6.87 -4.55
C PHE A 60 -1.74 -7.89 -4.36
N ILE A 61 -2.13 -9.08 -3.90
CA ILE A 61 -1.26 -10.23 -3.68
C ILE A 61 -1.89 -11.40 -4.43
N TRP A 62 -1.19 -11.86 -5.46
CA TRP A 62 -1.58 -13.06 -6.20
C TRP A 62 -0.95 -14.27 -5.52
N MET A 63 -1.79 -15.23 -5.17
CA MET A 63 -1.40 -16.40 -4.40
C MET A 63 -1.99 -17.67 -5.00
N ARG A 64 -1.42 -18.80 -4.59
CA ARG A 64 -1.99 -20.13 -4.78
C ARG A 64 -2.23 -20.80 -3.43
N LEU A 65 -3.48 -21.20 -3.20
CA LEU A 65 -3.91 -21.91 -2.01
C LEU A 65 -3.98 -23.41 -2.30
N LEU A 66 -3.49 -24.23 -1.38
CA LEU A 66 -3.61 -25.69 -1.49
C LEU A 66 -4.98 -26.12 -0.98
N ILE A 67 -5.86 -26.53 -1.88
CA ILE A 67 -7.22 -27.00 -1.58
C ILE A 67 -7.36 -28.41 -2.15
N ASN A 68 -7.61 -29.41 -1.29
CA ASN A 68 -7.75 -30.81 -1.68
C ASN A 68 -6.58 -31.34 -2.53
N GLY A 69 -5.35 -30.92 -2.23
CA GLY A 69 -4.14 -31.34 -2.95
C GLY A 69 -3.90 -30.61 -4.28
N GLN A 70 -4.75 -29.64 -4.65
CA GLN A 70 -4.58 -28.80 -5.84
C GLN A 70 -4.24 -27.36 -5.46
N LEU A 71 -3.29 -26.75 -6.16
CA LEU A 71 -2.97 -25.33 -6.03
C LEU A 71 -3.96 -24.51 -6.87
N LEU A 72 -4.81 -23.74 -6.21
CA LEU A 72 -5.81 -22.90 -6.86
C LEU A 72 -5.44 -21.41 -6.75
N PRO A 73 -5.64 -20.62 -7.81
CA PRO A 73 -5.33 -19.20 -7.79
C PRO A 73 -6.27 -18.46 -6.83
N PHE A 74 -5.71 -17.49 -6.11
CA PHE A 74 -6.42 -16.65 -5.17
C PHE A 74 -5.83 -15.24 -5.20
N LEU A 75 -6.70 -14.22 -5.19
CA LEU A 75 -6.30 -12.82 -5.14
C LEU A 75 -6.68 -12.26 -3.77
N HIS A 76 -5.68 -11.85 -2.99
CA HIS A 76 -5.88 -11.05 -1.79
C HIS A 76 -5.70 -9.57 -2.17
N SER A 77 -6.67 -8.74 -1.79
CA SER A 77 -6.59 -7.29 -1.91
C SER A 77 -6.71 -6.64 -0.53
N ASP A 78 -5.81 -5.71 -0.23
CA ASP A 78 -5.81 -4.95 1.02
C ASP A 78 -5.69 -3.44 0.74
N ALA A 79 -6.30 -2.62 1.58
CA ALA A 79 -6.26 -1.17 1.51
C ALA A 79 -6.25 -0.59 2.92
N ASN A 80 -5.32 0.33 3.22
CA ASN A 80 -5.23 0.92 4.56
C ASN A 80 -4.65 2.34 4.55
N THR A 81 -4.92 3.09 5.62
CA THR A 81 -4.37 4.40 5.93
C THR A 81 -3.41 4.26 7.12
N LEU A 82 -2.11 4.43 6.89
CA LEU A 82 -1.07 4.17 7.91
C LEU A 82 -0.80 5.37 8.83
N LEU A 83 -1.09 6.58 8.38
CA LEU A 83 -0.96 7.80 9.19
C LEU A 83 -2.29 8.54 9.19
N PRO A 84 -3.02 8.57 10.31
CA PRO A 84 -4.22 9.39 10.41
C PRO A 84 -3.83 10.87 10.28
N ALA A 85 -4.66 11.63 9.58
CA ALA A 85 -4.60 13.07 9.43
C ALA A 85 -4.39 13.75 10.80
N GLY A 86 -3.15 14.14 11.12
CA GLY A 86 -2.82 14.71 12.43
C GLY A 86 -1.34 14.66 12.83
N GLY A 87 -0.51 13.84 12.18
CA GLY A 87 0.94 13.95 12.32
C GLY A 87 1.43 15.20 11.59
N GLN A 88 1.85 16.23 12.33
CA GLN A 88 2.47 17.41 11.72
C GLN A 88 3.69 16.97 10.91
N TYR A 89 3.62 17.14 9.59
CA TYR A 89 4.81 17.08 8.75
C TYR A 89 5.65 18.32 9.03
N THR A 90 6.77 18.16 9.72
CA THR A 90 7.85 19.15 9.77
C THR A 90 8.78 18.89 8.58
N PRO A 91 8.87 19.80 7.60
CA PRO A 91 9.86 19.68 6.53
C PRO A 91 11.26 19.63 7.13
N PRO A 92 12.22 18.89 6.54
CA PRO A 92 13.62 19.01 6.91
C PRO A 92 14.04 20.46 6.74
N THR A 93 14.48 21.12 7.82
CA THR A 93 15.19 22.40 7.71
C THR A 93 16.52 22.13 7.03
N THR A 94 16.58 22.31 5.72
CA THR A 94 17.86 22.46 5.02
C THR A 94 18.46 23.78 5.46
N SER A 95 19.28 23.75 6.51
CA SER A 95 20.28 24.78 6.75
C SER A 95 21.38 24.62 5.71
N ILE A 96 21.39 25.53 4.73
CA ILE A 96 22.56 25.83 3.88
C ILE A 96 23.45 26.80 4.66
#